data_AF-A0A9C9W124-F1
#
_entry.id   AF-A0A9C9W124-F1
#
_cell.length_a   1.000
_cell.length_b   1.000
_cell.length_c   1.000
_cell.angle_alpha   90.00
_cell.angle_beta   90.00
_cell.angle_gamma   90.00
#
_symmetry.space_group_name_H-M   'P 1'
#
loop_
_entity.id
_entity.type
_entity.pdbx_description
1 polymer ?
#
loop_
_entity_poly.entity_id
_entity_poly.type
_entity_poly.pdbx_seq_one_letter_code
_entity_poly.pdbx_strand_id
1 'polypeptide(L)'
;MSDLVERAREYATSAHRRIDQRRKYSNQPYDVHLDAVARLVASVSDDEEMIAAAWLHDTVEDTPATLEDIEAQFGVAVAELVEELTDVSKPSDGNRAARKAMDREHTAQASARAKTIKLADLIDNCRDITHHDPRFARVFLVEMGALLDVLGEGDRKLFQEAVRVYAESMEKLGFPRAQPAEPLLPENEALGIHGVDERHFRRMFMELFAARDIAEGLLSFDARSECAAVKKALQRAHREVASVRVGGEVQGYVRLSDLGAGDCTDCLRHFTVDQVLPGSAPFADVIHVLTRHDYCFVTGLGEVAGVIRRDDINKPMVRMWLFGMVTIIEMGLVQLIREQFPDGGWQECLSESRLEKARHIRSERQRRNQYCELIDCLQLSDKGQILMSDRESLARLGFESRRAARRVLRELESLRNHLAHAQDIVLHDWAQIARLSRRMEAATQA
;
A
#
# COMPACT_ATOMS: atom_id res chain seq x y z
N MET A 1 36.87 17.38 -8.36
CA MET A 1 36.59 16.19 -7.54
C MET A 1 37.57 16.22 -6.40
N SER A 2 37.10 16.00 -5.18
CA SER A 2 38.00 15.88 -4.03
C SER A 2 38.77 14.56 -4.06
N ASP A 3 39.79 14.48 -3.20
CA ASP A 3 40.59 13.27 -3.00
C ASP A 3 39.71 12.05 -2.66
N LEU A 4 38.65 12.24 -1.87
CA LEU A 4 37.73 11.15 -1.47
C LEU A 4 37.02 10.53 -2.68
N VAL A 5 36.40 11.36 -3.53
CA VAL A 5 35.62 10.87 -4.68
C VAL A 5 36.52 10.25 -5.74
N GLU A 6 37.71 10.80 -5.97
CA GLU A 6 38.66 10.24 -6.93
C GLU A 6 39.16 8.86 -6.47
N ARG A 7 39.49 8.72 -5.17
CA ARG A 7 39.88 7.44 -4.58
C ARG A 7 38.76 6.41 -4.64
N ALA A 8 37.51 6.79 -4.33
CA ALA A 8 36.36 5.89 -4.41
C ALA A 8 36.13 5.40 -5.86
N ARG A 9 36.21 6.31 -6.83
CA ARG A 9 36.12 5.99 -8.26
C ARG A 9 37.20 5.00 -8.69
N GLU A 10 38.46 5.24 -8.34
CA GLU A 10 39.58 4.36 -8.69
C GLU A 10 39.42 2.98 -8.06
N TYR A 11 39.01 2.93 -6.79
CA TYR A 11 38.78 1.69 -6.07
C TYR A 11 37.66 0.85 -6.70
N ALA A 12 36.46 1.43 -6.88
CA ALA A 12 35.33 0.73 -7.45
C ALA A 12 35.62 0.25 -8.88
N THR A 13 36.15 1.15 -9.71
CA THR A 13 36.55 0.82 -11.10
C THR A 13 37.55 -0.34 -11.14
N SER A 14 38.53 -0.33 -10.24
CA SER A 14 39.52 -1.41 -10.15
C SER A 14 38.92 -2.72 -9.65
N ALA A 15 38.03 -2.67 -8.65
CA ALA A 15 37.37 -3.85 -8.08
C ALA A 15 36.52 -4.58 -9.14
N HIS A 16 35.64 -3.85 -9.83
CA HIS A 16 34.79 -4.41 -10.88
C HIS A 16 35.57 -4.85 -12.13
N ARG A 17 36.66 -4.15 -12.51
CA ARG A 17 37.54 -4.58 -13.63
C ARG A 17 38.32 -5.86 -13.32
N ARG A 18 38.75 -6.08 -12.07
CA ARG A 18 39.50 -7.29 -11.68
C ARG A 18 38.71 -8.58 -11.92
N ILE A 19 37.39 -8.51 -11.82
CA ILE A 19 36.47 -9.63 -12.08
C ILE A 19 35.87 -9.59 -13.49
N ASP A 20 36.34 -8.69 -14.38
CA ASP A 20 35.79 -8.40 -15.72
C ASP A 20 34.27 -8.25 -15.71
N GLN A 21 33.72 -7.55 -14.69
CA GLN A 21 32.28 -7.35 -14.59
C GLN A 21 31.78 -6.47 -15.73
N ARG A 22 30.68 -6.92 -16.33
CA ARG A 22 30.00 -6.25 -17.44
C ARG A 22 28.52 -6.14 -17.16
N ARG A 23 27.88 -5.14 -17.73
CA ARG A 23 26.42 -5.03 -17.74
C ARG A 23 25.82 -6.25 -18.41
N LYS A 24 24.89 -6.89 -17.72
CA LYS A 24 24.25 -8.13 -18.17
C LYS A 24 23.54 -7.99 -19.53
N TYR A 25 23.02 -6.80 -19.87
CA TYR A 25 22.15 -6.59 -21.02
C TYR A 25 22.82 -5.81 -22.17
N SER A 26 23.69 -4.85 -21.86
CA SER A 26 24.44 -4.07 -22.87
C SER A 26 25.88 -4.54 -23.08
N ASN A 27 26.39 -5.46 -22.26
CA ASN A 27 27.77 -5.96 -22.27
C ASN A 27 28.85 -4.86 -22.11
N GLN A 28 28.45 -3.67 -21.67
CA GLN A 28 29.36 -2.56 -21.39
C GLN A 28 30.17 -2.83 -20.12
N PRO A 29 31.41 -2.33 -20.04
CA PRO A 29 32.17 -2.32 -18.80
C PRO A 29 31.35 -1.72 -17.64
N TYR A 30 31.39 -2.34 -16.45
CA TYR A 30 30.55 -1.92 -15.32
C TYR A 30 30.87 -0.50 -14.83
N ASP A 31 32.09 0.00 -15.05
CA ASP A 31 32.49 1.37 -14.72
C ASP A 31 31.68 2.46 -15.44
N VAL A 32 31.01 2.12 -16.56
CA VAL A 32 30.06 3.04 -17.22
C VAL A 32 28.84 3.31 -16.34
N HIS A 33 28.34 2.30 -15.63
CA HIS A 33 27.24 2.46 -14.67
C HIS A 33 27.63 3.34 -13.50
N LEU A 34 28.77 3.01 -12.89
CA LEU A 34 29.23 3.69 -11.69
C LEU A 34 29.42 5.18 -11.97
N ASP A 35 29.96 5.51 -13.16
CA ASP A 35 30.06 6.90 -13.63
C ASP A 35 28.68 7.56 -13.83
N ALA A 36 27.71 6.84 -14.40
CA ALA A 36 26.36 7.35 -14.62
C ALA A 36 25.64 7.65 -13.28
N VAL A 37 25.68 6.71 -12.32
CA VAL A 37 25.06 6.87 -10.99
C VAL A 37 25.74 8.00 -10.22
N ALA A 38 27.08 8.03 -10.17
CA ALA A 38 27.80 9.09 -9.47
C ALA A 38 27.53 10.48 -10.09
N ARG A 39 27.40 10.59 -11.42
CA ARG A 39 27.03 11.85 -12.08
C ARG A 39 25.61 12.29 -11.75
N LEU A 40 24.65 11.35 -11.68
CA LEU A 40 23.27 11.66 -11.30
C LEU A 40 23.22 12.20 -9.87
N VAL A 41 23.91 11.56 -8.92
CA VAL A 41 24.00 12.04 -7.53
C VAL A 41 24.68 13.41 -7.46
N ALA A 42 25.81 13.59 -8.15
CA ALA A 42 26.53 14.87 -8.21
C ALA A 42 25.75 16.01 -8.89
N SER A 43 24.66 15.69 -9.62
CA SER A 43 23.79 16.70 -10.23
C SER A 43 22.79 17.32 -9.24
N VAL A 44 22.58 16.67 -8.09
CA VAL A 44 21.61 17.09 -7.07
C VAL A 44 22.21 17.31 -5.68
N SER A 45 23.44 16.84 -5.44
CA SER A 45 24.16 16.99 -4.17
C SER A 45 25.63 17.32 -4.40
N ASP A 46 26.20 18.16 -3.53
CA ASP A 46 27.65 18.44 -3.42
C ASP A 46 28.31 17.65 -2.27
N ASP A 47 27.55 16.78 -1.60
CA ASP A 47 28.02 15.89 -0.55
C ASP A 47 28.99 14.83 -1.11
N GLU A 48 30.28 15.01 -0.78
CA GLU A 48 31.35 14.16 -1.29
C GLU A 48 31.25 12.70 -0.82
N GLU A 49 30.71 12.46 0.38
CA GLU A 49 30.50 11.10 0.90
C GLU A 49 29.38 10.39 0.13
N MET A 50 28.31 11.10 -0.24
CA MET A 50 27.26 10.54 -1.10
C MET A 50 27.77 10.22 -2.50
N ILE A 51 28.59 11.09 -3.10
CA ILE A 51 29.15 10.86 -4.42
C ILE A 51 30.16 9.70 -4.37
N ALA A 52 30.96 9.60 -3.29
CA ALA A 52 31.84 8.45 -3.07
C ALA A 52 31.05 7.15 -2.88
N ALA A 53 30.00 7.15 -2.06
CA ALA A 53 29.11 6.00 -1.88
C ALA A 53 28.40 5.60 -3.19
N ALA A 54 28.04 6.56 -4.05
CA ALA A 54 27.48 6.28 -5.36
C ALA A 54 28.46 5.52 -6.28
N TRP A 55 29.77 5.80 -6.19
CA TRP A 55 30.78 4.99 -6.88
C TRP A 55 30.90 3.57 -6.28
N LEU A 56 30.64 3.42 -4.98
CA LEU A 56 30.90 2.19 -4.21
C LEU A 56 29.67 1.31 -3.99
N HIS A 57 28.48 1.74 -4.39
CA HIS A 57 27.20 1.15 -3.97
C HIS A 57 27.08 -0.37 -4.24
N ASP A 58 27.58 -0.85 -5.37
CA ASP A 58 27.56 -2.28 -5.72
C ASP A 58 28.85 -3.03 -5.33
N THR A 59 29.82 -2.34 -4.73
CA THR A 59 31.17 -2.91 -4.54
C THR A 59 31.15 -4.06 -3.54
N VAL A 60 30.35 -3.97 -2.48
CA VAL A 60 30.19 -5.03 -1.47
C VAL A 60 29.33 -6.19 -1.98
N GLU A 61 28.35 -5.91 -2.84
CA GLU A 61 27.47 -6.93 -3.42
C GLU A 61 28.17 -7.78 -4.48
N ASP A 62 28.89 -7.13 -5.40
CA ASP A 62 29.37 -7.77 -6.62
C ASP A 62 30.85 -8.14 -6.59
N THR A 63 31.61 -7.64 -5.61
CA THR A 63 33.06 -7.86 -5.53
C THR A 63 33.47 -8.45 -4.18
N PRO A 64 34.69 -8.99 -4.03
CA PRO A 64 35.17 -9.51 -2.75
C PRO A 64 35.42 -8.46 -1.65
N ALA A 65 35.19 -7.17 -1.91
CA ALA A 65 35.37 -6.12 -0.93
C ALA A 65 34.35 -6.24 0.21
N THR A 66 34.75 -5.89 1.43
CA THR A 66 33.86 -5.91 2.60
C THR A 66 33.54 -4.49 3.11
N LEU A 67 32.51 -4.35 3.95
CA LEU A 67 32.21 -3.07 4.59
C LEU A 67 33.38 -2.55 5.44
N GLU A 68 34.16 -3.44 6.06
CA GLU A 68 35.38 -3.06 6.78
C GLU A 68 36.45 -2.49 5.85
N ASP A 69 36.59 -3.01 4.61
CA ASP A 69 37.49 -2.44 3.61
C ASP A 69 37.06 -1.03 3.19
N ILE A 70 35.74 -0.80 3.08
CA ILE A 70 35.16 0.51 2.75
C ILE A 70 35.39 1.49 3.90
N GLU A 71 35.09 1.10 5.14
CA GLU A 71 35.29 1.93 6.32
C GLU A 71 36.76 2.33 6.49
N ALA A 72 37.69 1.37 6.35
CA ALA A 72 39.12 1.62 6.52
C ALA A 72 39.68 2.60 5.48
N GLN A 73 39.12 2.62 4.27
CA GLN A 73 39.62 3.47 3.18
C GLN A 73 38.88 4.82 3.08
N PHE A 74 37.58 4.83 3.30
CA PHE A 74 36.71 5.98 2.99
C PHE A 74 36.00 6.57 4.21
N GLY A 75 36.09 5.91 5.36
CA GLY A 75 35.51 6.35 6.62
C GLY A 75 34.12 5.78 6.88
N VAL A 76 33.69 5.91 8.14
CA VAL A 76 32.45 5.34 8.68
C VAL A 76 31.22 5.81 7.91
N ALA A 77 31.10 7.11 7.63
CA ALA A 77 29.93 7.66 6.97
C ALA A 77 29.71 7.10 5.54
N VAL A 78 30.79 6.82 4.81
CA VAL A 78 30.69 6.19 3.48
C VAL A 78 30.31 4.71 3.61
N ALA A 79 30.87 4.01 4.60
CA ALA A 79 30.54 2.61 4.87
C ALA A 79 29.07 2.43 5.28
N GLU A 80 28.55 3.30 6.14
CA GLU A 80 27.13 3.32 6.53
C GLU A 80 26.22 3.51 5.30
N LEU A 81 26.54 4.44 4.40
CA LEU A 81 25.77 4.63 3.17
C LEU A 81 25.82 3.40 2.25
N VAL A 82 26.97 2.74 2.12
CA VAL A 82 27.12 1.53 1.30
C VAL A 82 26.36 0.36 1.92
N GLU A 83 26.37 0.21 3.25
CA GLU A 83 25.57 -0.80 3.97
C GLU A 83 24.06 -0.58 3.76
N GLU A 84 23.59 0.66 3.85
CA GLU A 84 22.19 1.01 3.59
C GLU A 84 21.76 0.72 2.13
N LEU A 85 22.69 0.75 1.19
CA LEU A 85 22.44 0.49 -0.24
C LEU A 85 22.47 -0.99 -0.62
N THR A 86 23.13 -1.81 0.21
CA THR A 86 23.40 -3.22 -0.02
C THR A 86 22.16 -4.08 0.27
N ASP A 87 21.78 -4.96 -0.67
CA ASP A 87 20.73 -5.95 -0.53
C ASP A 87 21.04 -6.90 0.66
N VAL A 88 20.09 -7.02 1.60
CA VAL A 88 20.24 -7.84 2.80
C VAL A 88 19.80 -9.29 2.60
N SER A 89 19.04 -9.56 1.53
CA SER A 89 18.48 -10.88 1.26
C SER A 89 19.51 -11.88 0.74
N LYS A 90 19.40 -13.13 1.18
CA LYS A 90 20.24 -14.25 0.73
C LYS A 90 19.46 -15.18 -0.17
N PRO A 91 20.12 -15.95 -1.06
CA PRO A 91 19.44 -16.95 -1.89
C PRO A 91 18.59 -17.97 -1.11
N SER A 92 18.90 -18.19 0.18
CA SER A 92 18.15 -19.05 1.11
C SER A 92 16.81 -18.47 1.56
N ASP A 93 16.59 -17.16 1.43
CA ASP A 93 15.49 -16.44 2.08
C ASP A 93 14.19 -16.48 1.25
N GLY A 94 13.99 -17.59 0.55
CA GLY A 94 12.81 -17.86 -0.26
C GLY A 94 12.93 -17.37 -1.70
N ASN A 95 11.78 -17.23 -2.35
CA ASN A 95 11.69 -16.88 -3.77
C ASN A 95 12.11 -15.41 -4.03
N ARG A 96 12.30 -15.05 -5.31
CA ARG A 96 12.74 -13.69 -5.72
C ARG A 96 11.85 -12.58 -5.13
N ALA A 97 10.54 -12.81 -5.04
CA ALA A 97 9.61 -11.82 -4.52
C ALA A 97 9.79 -11.61 -3.00
N ALA A 98 9.97 -12.68 -2.23
CA ALA A 98 10.27 -12.60 -0.80
C ALA A 98 11.59 -11.84 -0.55
N ARG A 99 12.63 -12.17 -1.31
CA ARG A 99 13.93 -11.49 -1.25
C ARG A 99 13.82 -10.00 -1.56
N LYS A 100 13.16 -9.63 -2.66
CA LYS A 100 12.94 -8.22 -3.00
C LYS A 100 12.00 -7.47 -2.06
N ALA A 101 11.12 -8.17 -1.33
CA ALA A 101 10.35 -7.55 -0.26
C ALA A 101 11.23 -7.23 0.97
N MET A 102 12.17 -8.11 1.33
CA MET A 102 13.15 -7.86 2.39
C MET A 102 14.09 -6.70 2.02
N ASP A 103 14.64 -6.71 0.80
CA ASP A 103 15.52 -5.62 0.33
C ASP A 103 14.76 -4.28 0.28
N ARG A 104 13.46 -4.29 -0.06
CA ARG A 104 12.61 -3.09 -0.02
C ARG A 104 12.39 -2.58 1.40
N GLU A 105 12.15 -3.47 2.37
CA GLU A 105 11.98 -3.07 3.78
C GLU A 105 13.27 -2.45 4.33
N HIS A 106 14.44 -3.02 4.00
CA HIS A 106 15.75 -2.43 4.29
C HIS A 106 15.88 -1.03 3.67
N THR A 107 15.57 -0.91 2.38
CA THR A 107 15.59 0.38 1.66
C THR A 107 14.62 1.41 2.26
N ALA A 108 13.47 0.96 2.78
CA ALA A 108 12.48 1.85 3.41
C ALA A 108 13.01 2.49 4.71
N GLN A 109 13.89 1.78 5.43
CA GLN A 109 14.52 2.25 6.66
C GLN A 109 15.82 3.03 6.41
N ALA A 110 16.36 2.98 5.19
CA ALA A 110 17.57 3.70 4.78
C ALA A 110 17.40 5.23 4.87
N SER A 111 18.53 5.92 5.03
CA SER A 111 18.57 7.38 5.12
C SER A 111 18.15 8.05 3.81
N ALA A 112 17.70 9.30 3.88
CA ALA A 112 17.41 10.11 2.69
C ALA A 112 18.61 10.21 1.73
N ARG A 113 19.84 10.17 2.26
CA ARG A 113 21.10 10.17 1.49
C ARG A 113 21.22 8.87 0.68
N ALA A 114 21.07 7.70 1.30
CA ALA A 114 21.10 6.42 0.60
C ALA A 114 19.93 6.27 -0.39
N LYS A 115 18.71 6.66 -0.02
CA LYS A 115 17.55 6.66 -0.92
C LYS A 115 17.79 7.51 -2.18
N THR A 116 18.50 8.63 -2.07
CA THR A 116 18.91 9.47 -3.21
C THR A 116 19.86 8.73 -4.16
N ILE A 117 20.81 7.97 -3.62
CA ILE A 117 21.73 7.15 -4.42
C ILE A 117 20.98 5.99 -5.09
N LYS A 118 20.08 5.32 -4.36
CA LYS A 118 19.24 4.23 -4.92
C LYS A 118 18.33 4.73 -6.05
N LEU A 119 17.83 5.96 -5.98
CA LEU A 119 17.09 6.58 -7.08
C LEU A 119 17.96 6.74 -8.34
N ALA A 120 19.20 7.19 -8.20
CA ALA A 120 20.14 7.32 -9.31
C ALA A 120 20.45 5.96 -9.95
N ASP A 121 20.70 4.94 -9.13
CA ASP A 121 20.89 3.56 -9.57
C ASP A 121 19.67 3.04 -10.38
N LEU A 122 18.47 3.18 -9.84
CA LEU A 122 17.23 2.77 -10.51
C LEU A 122 17.02 3.48 -11.87
N ILE A 123 17.36 4.77 -11.98
CA ILE A 123 17.25 5.52 -13.24
C ILE A 123 18.14 4.91 -14.32
N ASP A 124 19.41 4.65 -14.01
CA ASP A 124 20.37 4.09 -14.97
C ASP A 124 19.99 2.66 -15.36
N ASN A 125 19.66 1.82 -14.37
CA ASN A 125 19.24 0.44 -14.59
C ASN A 125 17.96 0.36 -15.43
N CYS A 126 16.97 1.21 -15.17
CA CYS A 126 15.73 1.23 -15.93
C CYS A 126 15.96 1.57 -17.41
N ARG A 127 16.84 2.54 -17.69
CA ARG A 127 17.21 2.93 -19.06
C ARG A 127 17.90 1.80 -19.81
N ASP A 128 18.88 1.16 -19.20
CA ASP A 128 19.63 0.05 -19.81
C ASP A 128 18.71 -1.17 -20.06
N ILE A 129 18.01 -1.62 -19.02
CA ILE A 129 17.17 -2.83 -19.08
C ILE A 129 16.02 -2.66 -20.08
N THR A 130 15.33 -1.52 -20.07
CA THR A 130 14.19 -1.28 -20.98
C THR A 130 14.63 -1.22 -22.44
N HIS A 131 15.86 -0.80 -22.72
CA HIS A 131 16.39 -0.73 -24.08
C HIS A 131 16.89 -2.09 -24.58
N HIS A 132 17.47 -2.90 -23.71
CA HIS A 132 18.20 -4.11 -24.11
C HIS A 132 17.48 -5.45 -23.82
N ASP A 133 16.59 -5.52 -22.83
CA ASP A 133 15.83 -6.74 -22.50
C ASP A 133 14.37 -6.42 -22.14
N PRO A 134 13.48 -6.25 -23.14
CA PRO A 134 12.06 -5.99 -22.92
C PRO A 134 11.33 -7.05 -22.09
N ARG A 135 11.83 -8.30 -22.05
CA ARG A 135 11.20 -9.39 -21.29
C ARG A 135 11.51 -9.23 -19.80
N PHE A 136 12.78 -9.04 -19.47
CA PHE A 136 13.18 -8.80 -18.09
C PHE A 136 12.74 -7.42 -17.58
N ALA A 137 12.70 -6.41 -18.45
CA ALA A 137 12.20 -5.08 -18.11
C ALA A 137 10.80 -5.11 -17.51
N ARG A 138 9.92 -6.03 -17.94
CA ARG A 138 8.60 -6.19 -17.33
C ARG A 138 8.65 -6.59 -15.86
N VAL A 139 9.62 -7.43 -15.48
CA VAL A 139 9.83 -7.86 -14.09
C VAL A 139 10.46 -6.73 -13.30
N PHE A 140 11.54 -6.14 -13.84
CA PHE A 140 12.25 -5.04 -13.21
C PHE A 140 11.35 -3.84 -12.96
N LEU A 141 10.45 -3.46 -13.88
CA LEU A 141 9.55 -2.32 -13.68
C LEU A 141 8.57 -2.54 -12.53
N VAL A 142 8.07 -3.77 -12.33
CA VAL A 142 7.22 -4.07 -11.16
C VAL A 142 8.02 -3.92 -9.87
N GLU A 143 9.28 -4.39 -9.86
CA GLU A 143 10.19 -4.24 -8.72
C GLU A 143 10.54 -2.77 -8.45
N MET A 144 10.85 -1.99 -9.50
CA MET A 144 11.12 -0.56 -9.45
C MET A 144 9.91 0.23 -8.94
N GLY A 145 8.70 -0.10 -9.40
CA GLY A 145 7.47 0.54 -8.93
C GLY A 145 7.29 0.39 -7.41
N ALA A 146 7.49 -0.82 -6.89
CA ALA A 146 7.41 -1.08 -5.44
C ALA A 146 8.52 -0.38 -4.65
N LEU A 147 9.73 -0.20 -5.21
CA LEU A 147 10.79 0.57 -4.57
C LEU A 147 10.47 2.07 -4.55
N LEU A 148 9.89 2.62 -5.62
CA LEU A 148 9.50 4.03 -5.66
C LEU A 148 8.50 4.41 -4.55
N ASP A 149 7.66 3.48 -4.08
CA ASP A 149 6.74 3.72 -2.97
C ASP A 149 7.45 4.04 -1.64
N VAL A 150 8.72 3.64 -1.46
CA VAL A 150 9.49 3.83 -0.22
C VAL A 150 10.67 4.80 -0.36
N LEU A 151 10.92 5.30 -1.58
CA LEU A 151 12.05 6.20 -1.89
C LEU A 151 11.68 7.69 -1.86
N GLY A 152 10.48 8.04 -1.39
CA GLY A 152 9.96 9.42 -1.40
C GLY A 152 10.77 10.43 -0.59
N GLU A 153 11.58 9.96 0.37
CA GLU A 153 12.48 10.80 1.18
C GLU A 153 13.81 11.15 0.49
N GLY A 154 14.12 10.54 -0.67
CA GLY A 154 15.30 10.89 -1.46
C GLY A 154 15.17 12.25 -2.16
N ASP A 155 16.20 12.65 -2.91
CA ASP A 155 16.16 13.92 -3.64
C ASP A 155 14.95 14.01 -4.59
N ARG A 156 14.21 15.11 -4.47
CA ARG A 156 12.95 15.32 -5.18
C ARG A 156 13.13 15.34 -6.71
N LYS A 157 14.25 15.84 -7.24
CA LYS A 157 14.47 15.89 -8.69
C LYS A 157 14.76 14.50 -9.23
N LEU A 158 15.61 13.72 -8.56
CA LEU A 158 15.87 12.34 -8.94
C LEU A 158 14.61 11.47 -8.79
N PHE A 159 13.81 11.68 -7.74
CA PHE A 159 12.54 10.97 -7.58
C PHE A 159 11.60 11.23 -8.76
N GLN A 160 11.43 12.50 -9.15
CA GLN A 160 10.62 12.88 -10.32
C GLN A 160 11.16 12.29 -11.63
N GLU A 161 12.49 12.25 -11.79
CA GLU A 161 13.12 11.64 -12.95
C GLU A 161 12.95 10.11 -12.98
N ALA A 162 13.07 9.43 -11.84
CA ALA A 162 12.84 8.00 -11.72
C ALA A 162 11.38 7.63 -12.05
N VAL A 163 10.41 8.38 -11.53
CA VAL A 163 8.99 8.22 -11.86
C VAL A 163 8.74 8.44 -13.35
N ARG A 164 9.37 9.45 -13.96
CA ARG A 164 9.25 9.72 -15.40
C ARG A 164 9.81 8.56 -16.23
N VAL A 165 11.04 8.13 -15.96
CA VAL A 165 11.69 7.03 -16.68
C VAL A 165 10.92 5.72 -16.51
N TYR A 166 10.39 5.45 -15.30
CA TYR A 166 9.49 4.34 -15.02
C TYR A 166 8.22 4.39 -15.88
N ALA A 167 7.52 5.54 -15.89
CA ALA A 167 6.29 5.71 -16.66
C ALA A 167 6.50 5.56 -18.17
N GLU A 168 7.55 6.19 -18.72
CA GLU A 168 7.94 6.06 -20.13
C GLU A 168 8.25 4.61 -20.52
N SER A 169 8.94 3.88 -19.63
CA SER A 169 9.29 2.48 -19.85
C SER A 169 8.08 1.55 -19.78
N MET A 170 7.15 1.80 -18.84
CA MET A 170 5.88 1.08 -18.74
C MET A 170 5.01 1.28 -20.00
N GLU A 171 4.94 2.52 -20.51
CA GLU A 171 4.23 2.84 -21.75
C GLU A 171 4.87 2.18 -22.97
N LYS A 172 6.20 2.26 -23.10
CA LYS A 172 6.96 1.64 -24.21
C LYS A 172 6.75 0.13 -24.28
N LEU A 173 6.59 -0.55 -23.15
CA LEU A 173 6.35 -1.99 -23.07
C LEU A 173 4.86 -2.38 -23.15
N GLY A 174 3.96 -1.43 -23.35
CA GLY A 174 2.53 -1.70 -23.51
C GLY A 174 1.89 -2.31 -22.27
N PHE A 175 2.38 -1.96 -21.07
CA PHE A 175 1.59 -2.22 -19.87
C PHE A 175 0.25 -1.49 -20.02
N PRO A 176 -0.88 -2.12 -19.66
CA PRO A 176 -2.17 -1.44 -19.69
C PRO A 176 -2.00 -0.15 -18.90
N ARG A 177 -2.26 1.00 -19.55
CA ARG A 177 -2.22 2.30 -18.90
C ARG A 177 -3.02 2.12 -17.62
N ALA A 178 -2.35 2.20 -16.46
CA ALA A 178 -3.08 2.42 -15.22
C ALA A 178 -3.99 3.60 -15.55
N GLN A 179 -5.31 3.39 -15.53
CA GLN A 179 -6.23 4.50 -15.64
C GLN A 179 -5.70 5.54 -14.66
N PRO A 180 -5.44 6.78 -15.09
CA PRO A 180 -4.86 7.75 -14.19
C PRO A 180 -5.75 7.77 -12.95
N ALA A 181 -5.13 7.44 -11.82
CA ALA A 181 -5.70 7.85 -10.56
C ALA A 181 -6.03 9.34 -10.73
N GLU A 182 -7.27 9.72 -10.39
CA GLU A 182 -7.61 11.14 -10.23
C GLU A 182 -6.44 11.82 -9.51
N PRO A 183 -6.00 13.00 -9.96
CA PRO A 183 -4.81 13.64 -9.42
C PRO A 183 -4.93 13.74 -7.91
N LEU A 184 -3.83 13.40 -7.26
CA LEU A 184 -3.55 13.59 -5.83
C LEU A 184 -4.18 14.90 -5.36
N LEU A 185 -5.19 14.80 -4.50
CA LEU A 185 -5.46 15.88 -3.57
C LEU A 185 -4.21 16.04 -2.69
N PRO A 186 -3.78 17.28 -2.37
CA PRO A 186 -2.61 17.52 -1.55
C PRO A 186 -2.71 16.77 -0.22
N GLU A 187 -1.56 16.40 0.35
CA GLU A 187 -1.30 15.56 1.55
C GLU A 187 -1.93 16.05 2.88
N ASN A 188 -3.08 16.74 2.85
CA ASN A 188 -3.81 17.21 4.03
C ASN A 188 -5.31 16.88 3.94
N GLU A 189 -5.66 15.59 3.90
CA GLU A 189 -7.06 15.16 4.07
C GLU A 189 -7.19 13.87 4.89
N ALA A 190 -6.62 13.87 6.10
CA ALA A 190 -7.23 13.10 7.19
C ALA A 190 -8.39 13.92 7.76
N LEU A 191 -9.54 13.29 8.03
CA LEU A 191 -10.58 13.91 8.87
C LEU A 191 -9.91 14.25 10.21
N GLY A 192 -9.71 15.55 10.50
CA GLY A 192 -9.07 16.04 11.71
C GLY A 192 -9.97 15.86 12.92
N ILE A 193 -10.15 14.62 13.36
CA ILE A 193 -10.89 14.27 14.58
C ILE A 193 -9.89 14.34 15.74
N HIS A 194 -9.92 15.44 16.48
CA HIS A 194 -9.19 15.57 17.74
C HIS A 194 -10.19 15.55 18.89
N GLY A 195 -9.98 14.65 19.86
CA GLY A 195 -10.80 14.58 21.06
C GLY A 195 -10.76 13.23 21.78
N VAL A 196 -9.82 13.10 22.74
CA VAL A 196 -9.64 12.03 23.75
C VAL A 196 -9.03 10.71 23.24
N ASP A 197 -7.73 10.48 23.49
CA ASP A 197 -7.02 9.17 23.44
C ASP A 197 -7.39 8.16 22.31
N GLU A 198 -7.87 8.68 21.17
CA GLU A 198 -8.48 7.90 20.09
C GLU A 198 -7.45 7.29 19.15
N ARG A 199 -6.20 7.77 19.11
CA ARG A 199 -5.17 7.18 18.24
C ARG A 199 -4.84 5.75 18.66
N HIS A 200 -4.70 5.50 19.97
CA HIS A 200 -4.45 4.16 20.47
C HIS A 200 -5.67 3.25 20.27
N PHE A 201 -6.88 3.73 20.59
CA PHE A 201 -8.11 2.97 20.37
C PHE A 201 -8.37 2.67 18.89
N ARG A 202 -8.16 3.64 18.00
CA ARG A 202 -8.31 3.50 16.54
C ARG A 202 -7.26 2.55 15.99
N ARG A 203 -6.00 2.67 16.41
CA ARG A 203 -4.94 1.72 16.03
C ARG A 203 -5.28 0.31 16.48
N MET A 204 -5.63 0.12 17.76
CA MET A 204 -6.09 -1.16 18.28
C MET A 204 -7.27 -1.69 17.46
N PHE A 205 -8.31 -0.88 17.24
CA PHE A 205 -9.50 -1.28 16.48
C PHE A 205 -9.19 -1.69 15.03
N MET A 206 -8.28 -0.97 14.37
CA MET A 206 -7.86 -1.26 13.00
C MET A 206 -7.00 -2.53 12.90
N GLU A 207 -6.30 -2.89 13.98
CA GLU A 207 -5.47 -4.09 14.09
C GLU A 207 -6.19 -5.30 14.72
N LEU A 208 -7.41 -5.12 15.24
CA LEU A 208 -8.19 -6.19 15.89
C LEU A 208 -8.55 -7.33 14.93
N PHE A 209 -8.68 -7.04 13.63
CA PHE A 209 -9.09 -7.99 12.63
C PHE A 209 -8.08 -8.06 11.48
N ALA A 210 -7.76 -9.28 11.08
CA ALA A 210 -6.78 -9.55 10.05
C ALA A 210 -7.37 -10.42 8.93
N ALA A 211 -6.74 -10.40 7.75
CA ALA A 211 -7.17 -11.11 6.55
C ALA A 211 -7.49 -12.59 6.83
N ARG A 212 -6.68 -13.27 7.67
CA ARG A 212 -6.92 -14.67 8.06
C ARG A 212 -8.27 -14.92 8.73
N ASP A 213 -8.83 -13.93 9.40
CA ASP A 213 -10.05 -14.08 10.19
C ASP A 213 -11.30 -14.19 9.28
N ILE A 214 -11.20 -13.72 8.04
CA ILE A 214 -12.27 -13.80 7.04
C ILE A 214 -11.92 -14.68 5.85
N ALA A 215 -10.65 -15.08 5.71
CA ALA A 215 -10.20 -15.94 4.63
C ALA A 215 -10.88 -17.31 4.65
N GLU A 216 -11.29 -17.76 3.48
CA GLU A 216 -11.74 -19.13 3.26
C GLU A 216 -10.56 -20.02 2.87
N GLY A 217 -10.46 -21.21 3.45
CA GLY A 217 -9.41 -22.16 3.09
C GLY A 217 -9.49 -22.60 1.63
N LEU A 218 -8.33 -22.65 0.96
CA LEU A 218 -8.22 -23.13 -0.42
C LEU A 218 -8.07 -24.66 -0.46
N LEU A 219 -8.87 -25.29 -1.32
CA LEU A 219 -8.53 -26.62 -1.80
C LEU A 219 -7.27 -26.52 -2.66
N SER A 220 -6.41 -27.53 -2.59
CA SER A 220 -5.11 -27.50 -3.25
C SER A 220 -4.86 -28.80 -4.01
N PHE A 221 -4.48 -28.68 -5.29
CA PHE A 221 -4.31 -29.80 -6.21
C PHE A 221 -2.95 -29.74 -6.90
N ASP A 222 -2.38 -30.88 -7.28
CA ASP A 222 -1.13 -30.88 -8.06
C ASP A 222 -1.41 -30.45 -9.50
N ALA A 223 -0.44 -29.84 -10.18
CA ALA A 223 -0.61 -29.31 -11.54
C ALA A 223 -1.07 -30.36 -12.57
N ARG A 224 -0.70 -31.63 -12.36
CA ARG A 224 -1.13 -32.75 -13.21
C ARG A 224 -2.49 -33.35 -12.83
N SER A 225 -3.21 -32.74 -11.89
CA SER A 225 -4.54 -33.19 -11.51
C SER A 225 -5.52 -32.94 -12.67
N GLU A 226 -6.33 -33.95 -12.98
CA GLU A 226 -7.31 -33.87 -14.07
C GLU A 226 -8.37 -32.80 -13.76
N CYS A 227 -8.59 -31.88 -14.71
CA CYS A 227 -9.53 -30.77 -14.56
C CYS A 227 -10.95 -31.23 -14.18
N ALA A 228 -11.39 -32.38 -14.70
CA ALA A 228 -12.70 -32.95 -14.38
C ALA A 228 -12.85 -33.32 -12.89
N ALA A 229 -11.80 -33.91 -12.30
CA ALA A 229 -11.79 -34.27 -10.89
C ALA A 229 -11.76 -33.02 -9.99
N VAL A 230 -10.93 -32.04 -10.34
CA VAL A 230 -10.81 -30.76 -9.63
C VAL A 230 -12.13 -29.98 -9.68
N LYS A 231 -12.76 -29.91 -10.85
CA LYS A 231 -14.07 -29.28 -11.06
C LYS A 231 -15.14 -29.88 -10.15
N LYS A 232 -15.19 -31.21 -10.07
CA LYS A 232 -16.13 -31.93 -9.20
C LYS A 232 -15.87 -31.66 -7.71
N ALA A 233 -14.60 -31.56 -7.31
CA ALA A 233 -14.22 -31.24 -5.93
C ALA A 233 -14.62 -29.80 -5.54
N LEU A 234 -14.32 -28.83 -6.41
CA LEU A 234 -14.72 -27.42 -6.24
C LEU A 234 -16.24 -27.27 -6.13
N GLN A 235 -17.01 -27.90 -7.02
CA GLN A 235 -18.47 -27.87 -6.98
C GLN A 235 -19.05 -28.47 -5.70
N ARG A 236 -18.51 -29.61 -5.23
CA ARG A 236 -18.94 -30.23 -3.97
C ARG A 236 -18.63 -29.38 -2.75
N ALA A 237 -17.51 -28.66 -2.77
CA ALA A 237 -17.10 -27.77 -1.69
C ALA A 237 -17.70 -26.36 -1.82
N HIS A 238 -18.51 -26.09 -2.84
CA HIS A 238 -19.03 -24.76 -3.17
C HIS A 238 -17.93 -23.70 -3.26
N ARG A 239 -16.78 -24.09 -3.82
CA ARG A 239 -15.62 -23.21 -4.05
C ARG A 239 -15.51 -22.89 -5.53
N GLU A 240 -15.13 -21.65 -5.84
CA GLU A 240 -14.89 -21.21 -7.21
C GLU A 240 -13.41 -21.23 -7.60
N VAL A 241 -12.53 -21.41 -6.62
CA VAL A 241 -11.09 -21.30 -6.80
C VAL A 241 -10.38 -22.33 -5.93
N ALA A 242 -9.28 -22.86 -6.45
CA ALA A 242 -8.36 -23.75 -5.76
C ALA A 242 -6.91 -23.36 -6.08
N SER A 243 -6.00 -23.61 -5.15
CA SER A 243 -4.57 -23.48 -5.39
C SER A 243 -4.04 -24.68 -6.18
N VAL A 244 -2.96 -24.44 -6.93
CA VAL A 244 -2.26 -25.45 -7.71
C VAL A 244 -0.81 -25.55 -7.25
N ARG A 245 -0.37 -26.79 -7.00
CA ARG A 245 1.00 -27.12 -6.62
C ARG A 245 1.83 -27.59 -7.81
N VAL A 246 3.01 -27.03 -7.96
CA VAL A 246 4.02 -27.48 -8.95
C VAL A 246 5.26 -27.86 -8.17
N GLY A 247 5.68 -29.12 -8.26
CA GLY A 247 6.83 -29.61 -7.47
C GLY A 247 6.59 -29.64 -5.96
N GLY A 248 5.32 -29.70 -5.52
CA GLY A 248 4.94 -29.71 -4.10
C GLY A 248 4.65 -28.33 -3.51
N GLU A 249 5.02 -27.25 -4.18
CA GLU A 249 4.80 -25.87 -3.71
C GLU A 249 3.61 -25.23 -4.41
N VAL A 250 2.83 -24.43 -3.67
CA VAL A 250 1.72 -23.64 -4.23
C VAL A 250 2.27 -22.51 -5.11
N GLN A 251 2.06 -22.60 -6.42
CA GLN A 251 2.57 -21.61 -7.40
C GLN A 251 1.49 -20.78 -8.07
N GLY A 252 0.23 -21.20 -7.97
CA GLY A 252 -0.87 -20.50 -8.62
C GLY A 252 -2.23 -21.03 -8.19
N TYR A 253 -3.23 -20.69 -8.99
CA TYR A 253 -4.62 -21.08 -8.75
C TYR A 253 -5.35 -21.38 -10.06
N VAL A 254 -6.47 -22.07 -9.94
CA VAL A 254 -7.40 -22.33 -11.04
C VAL A 254 -8.79 -21.86 -10.61
N ARG A 255 -9.55 -21.31 -11.56
CA ARG A 255 -10.96 -20.97 -11.33
C ARG A 255 -11.84 -22.07 -11.90
N LEU A 256 -12.96 -22.32 -11.26
CA LEU A 256 -13.95 -23.29 -11.67
C LEU A 256 -14.41 -23.08 -13.13
N SER A 257 -14.50 -21.81 -13.55
CA SER A 257 -14.87 -21.41 -14.90
C SER A 257 -13.79 -21.69 -15.96
N ASP A 258 -12.52 -21.76 -15.56
CA ASP A 258 -11.40 -22.04 -16.47
C ASP A 258 -11.15 -23.55 -16.66
N LEU A 259 -11.75 -24.41 -15.81
CA LEU A 259 -11.55 -25.87 -15.86
C LEU A 259 -12.31 -26.51 -17.04
N GLY A 260 -11.51 -26.93 -18.04
CA GLY A 260 -11.94 -27.61 -19.26
C GLY A 260 -11.48 -29.07 -19.35
N ALA A 261 -11.07 -29.49 -20.55
CA ALA A 261 -10.38 -30.77 -20.76
C ALA A 261 -8.89 -30.63 -20.44
N GLY A 262 -8.21 -31.73 -20.08
CA GLY A 262 -6.79 -31.72 -19.72
C GLY A 262 -6.55 -31.66 -18.20
N ASP A 263 -5.42 -31.10 -17.80
CA ASP A 263 -5.00 -31.01 -16.40
C ASP A 263 -4.83 -29.55 -15.93
N CYS A 264 -4.59 -29.35 -14.64
CA CYS A 264 -4.50 -28.02 -14.06
C CYS A 264 -3.38 -27.15 -14.65
N THR A 265 -2.36 -27.72 -15.28
CA THR A 265 -1.29 -26.98 -15.96
C THR A 265 -1.85 -26.13 -17.09
N ASP A 266 -2.85 -26.65 -17.81
CA ASP A 266 -3.43 -25.99 -19.00
C ASP A 266 -4.23 -24.73 -18.65
N CYS A 267 -4.72 -24.63 -17.41
CA CYS A 267 -5.54 -23.52 -16.92
C CYS A 267 -4.91 -22.78 -15.72
N LEU A 268 -3.64 -23.03 -15.42
CA LEU A 268 -2.93 -22.45 -14.29
C LEU A 268 -2.85 -20.92 -14.41
N ARG A 269 -3.37 -20.22 -13.41
CA ARG A 269 -3.14 -18.78 -13.21
C ARG A 269 -2.09 -18.58 -12.14
N HIS A 270 -1.17 -17.65 -12.37
CA HIS A 270 -0.18 -17.27 -11.38
C HIS A 270 -0.77 -16.18 -10.48
N PHE A 271 -0.40 -16.18 -9.21
CA PHE A 271 -0.75 -15.07 -8.33
C PHE A 271 -0.01 -13.81 -8.76
N THR A 272 -0.67 -12.65 -8.69
CA THR A 272 0.03 -11.36 -8.78
C THR A 272 0.42 -10.90 -7.38
N VAL A 273 1.51 -10.13 -7.27
CA VAL A 273 2.07 -9.69 -5.97
C VAL A 273 1.05 -8.88 -5.19
N ASP A 274 0.34 -7.99 -5.87
CA ASP A 274 -0.69 -7.12 -5.31
C ASP A 274 -2.03 -7.86 -5.04
N GLN A 275 -2.09 -9.17 -5.29
CA GLN A 275 -3.25 -10.02 -5.02
C GLN A 275 -3.06 -10.89 -3.76
N VAL A 276 -1.83 -10.97 -3.22
CA VAL A 276 -1.48 -11.86 -2.10
C VAL A 276 -1.11 -11.03 -0.88
N LEU A 277 -1.80 -11.25 0.23
CA LEU A 277 -1.54 -10.59 1.50
C LEU A 277 -1.07 -11.58 2.58
N PRO A 278 -0.26 -11.13 3.55
CA PRO A 278 -0.01 -11.92 4.75
C PRO A 278 -1.30 -12.11 5.55
N GLY A 279 -1.45 -13.25 6.24
CA GLY A 279 -2.61 -13.50 7.09
C GLY A 279 -2.83 -12.49 8.22
N SER A 280 -1.80 -11.72 8.58
CA SER A 280 -1.86 -10.61 9.53
C SER A 280 -2.29 -9.27 8.92
N ALA A 281 -2.47 -9.17 7.60
CA ALA A 281 -2.81 -7.91 6.94
C ALA A 281 -4.17 -7.38 7.45
N PRO A 282 -4.31 -6.06 7.68
CA PRO A 282 -5.57 -5.46 8.08
C PRO A 282 -6.64 -5.58 6.98
N PHE A 283 -7.91 -5.44 7.36
CA PHE A 283 -9.01 -5.44 6.38
C PHE A 283 -8.93 -4.30 5.37
N ALA A 284 -8.29 -3.18 5.69
CA ALA A 284 -8.08 -2.10 4.74
C ALA A 284 -7.32 -2.58 3.48
N ASP A 285 -6.26 -3.35 3.67
CA ASP A 285 -5.47 -3.96 2.59
C ASP A 285 -6.31 -4.94 1.78
N VAL A 286 -7.12 -5.77 2.46
CA VAL A 286 -8.01 -6.73 1.79
C VAL A 286 -8.99 -5.98 0.88
N ILE A 287 -9.62 -4.91 1.38
CA ILE A 287 -10.51 -4.07 0.58
C ILE A 287 -9.74 -3.46 -0.60
N HIS A 288 -8.51 -2.99 -0.38
CA HIS A 288 -7.66 -2.44 -1.42
C HIS A 288 -7.40 -3.46 -2.55
N VAL A 289 -6.98 -4.67 -2.22
CA VAL A 289 -6.77 -5.75 -3.20
C VAL A 289 -8.05 -6.05 -3.98
N LEU A 290 -9.18 -6.19 -3.27
CA LEU A 290 -10.46 -6.51 -3.88
C LEU A 290 -11.02 -5.38 -4.76
N THR A 291 -10.50 -4.15 -4.68
CA THR A 291 -10.88 -3.09 -5.62
C THR A 291 -10.30 -3.31 -7.01
N ARG A 292 -9.18 -4.03 -7.10
CA ARG A 292 -8.43 -4.30 -8.35
C ARG A 292 -8.58 -5.73 -8.84
N HIS A 293 -8.80 -6.66 -7.92
CA HIS A 293 -8.85 -8.11 -8.18
C HIS A 293 -10.17 -8.72 -7.73
N ASP A 294 -10.56 -9.82 -8.36
CA ASP A 294 -11.74 -10.61 -7.96
C ASP A 294 -11.50 -11.43 -6.69
N TYR A 295 -10.23 -11.74 -6.42
CA TYR A 295 -9.77 -12.54 -5.28
C TYR A 295 -8.61 -11.83 -4.59
N CYS A 296 -8.58 -11.90 -3.27
CA CYS A 296 -7.45 -11.58 -2.43
C CYS A 296 -6.96 -12.87 -1.78
N PHE A 297 -5.76 -13.31 -2.09
CA PHE A 297 -5.16 -14.52 -1.55
C PHE A 297 -4.43 -14.21 -0.25
N VAL A 298 -4.43 -15.16 0.68
CA VAL A 298 -3.89 -14.98 2.02
C VAL A 298 -2.87 -16.06 2.33
N THR A 299 -1.68 -15.66 2.76
CA THR A 299 -0.63 -16.60 3.14
C THR A 299 -0.71 -16.99 4.60
N GLY A 300 -0.47 -18.27 4.88
CA GLY A 300 -0.28 -18.82 6.22
C GLY A 300 0.87 -19.83 6.21
N LEU A 301 1.75 -19.79 7.22
CA LEU A 301 2.91 -20.68 7.34
C LEU A 301 3.82 -20.71 6.09
N GLY A 302 3.94 -19.59 5.38
CA GLY A 302 4.80 -19.45 4.20
C GLY A 302 4.15 -19.82 2.87
N GLU A 303 2.90 -20.29 2.84
CA GLU A 303 2.19 -20.66 1.61
C GLU A 303 0.84 -19.96 1.47
N VAL A 304 0.34 -19.83 0.24
CA VAL A 304 -1.02 -19.35 -0.02
C VAL A 304 -2.02 -20.41 0.41
N ALA A 305 -2.72 -20.15 1.51
CA ALA A 305 -3.63 -21.09 2.16
C ALA A 305 -5.09 -20.62 2.15
N GLY A 306 -5.32 -19.31 1.98
CA GLY A 306 -6.64 -18.71 2.04
C GLY A 306 -6.98 -17.85 0.83
N VAL A 307 -8.28 -17.62 0.64
CA VAL A 307 -8.81 -16.67 -0.33
C VAL A 307 -9.95 -15.87 0.28
N ILE A 308 -10.04 -14.61 -0.11
CA ILE A 308 -11.11 -13.68 0.23
C ILE A 308 -11.68 -13.16 -1.09
N ARG A 309 -13.00 -13.11 -1.20
CA ARG A 309 -13.77 -12.56 -2.31
C ARG A 309 -14.51 -11.30 -1.87
N ARG A 310 -15.02 -10.51 -2.82
CA ARG A 310 -15.86 -9.35 -2.50
C ARG A 310 -17.06 -9.71 -1.64
N ASP A 311 -17.68 -10.86 -1.86
CA ASP A 311 -18.85 -11.30 -1.07
C ASP A 311 -18.50 -11.56 0.40
N ASP A 312 -17.24 -11.86 0.72
CA ASP A 312 -16.79 -12.06 2.10
C ASP A 312 -16.84 -10.78 2.93
N ILE A 313 -16.99 -9.61 2.30
CA ILE A 313 -17.21 -8.33 2.97
C ILE A 313 -18.59 -8.27 3.64
N ASN A 314 -19.54 -9.12 3.23
CA ASN A 314 -20.80 -9.31 3.94
C ASN A 314 -20.65 -10.17 5.22
N LYS A 315 -19.48 -10.74 5.51
CA LYS A 315 -19.26 -11.53 6.74
C LYS A 315 -19.45 -10.66 8.00
N PRO A 316 -19.99 -11.22 9.10
CA PRO A 316 -20.26 -10.48 10.33
C PRO A 316 -19.06 -9.66 10.85
N MET A 317 -17.84 -10.20 10.76
CA MET A 317 -16.62 -9.55 11.24
C MET A 317 -16.32 -8.25 10.48
N VAL A 318 -16.44 -8.26 9.15
CA VAL A 318 -16.22 -7.07 8.32
C VAL A 318 -17.34 -6.05 8.54
N ARG A 319 -18.58 -6.51 8.71
CA ARG A 319 -19.71 -5.64 9.04
C ARG A 319 -19.52 -4.94 10.40
N MET A 320 -19.06 -5.67 11.42
CA MET A 320 -18.73 -5.10 12.72
C MET A 320 -17.60 -4.07 12.61
N TRP A 321 -16.58 -4.38 11.83
CA TRP A 321 -15.47 -3.46 11.56
C TRP A 321 -15.95 -2.17 10.87
N LEU A 322 -16.73 -2.28 9.79
CA LEU A 322 -17.30 -1.12 9.11
C LEU A 322 -18.26 -0.31 9.99
N PHE A 323 -19.08 -0.97 10.80
CA PHE A 323 -19.98 -0.29 11.73
C PHE A 323 -19.21 0.51 12.79
N GLY A 324 -18.13 -0.08 13.32
CA GLY A 324 -17.22 0.63 14.23
C GLY A 324 -16.57 1.84 13.56
N MET A 325 -16.13 1.73 12.30
CA MET A 325 -15.62 2.89 11.54
C MET A 325 -16.65 4.01 11.44
N VAL A 326 -17.88 3.70 11.07
CA VAL A 326 -18.97 4.69 10.97
C VAL A 326 -19.23 5.33 12.33
N THR A 327 -19.19 4.56 13.41
CA THR A 327 -19.40 5.04 14.77
C THR A 327 -18.29 6.00 15.21
N ILE A 328 -17.02 5.66 14.95
CA ILE A 328 -15.87 6.53 15.24
C ILE A 328 -16.02 7.87 14.50
N ILE A 329 -16.41 7.83 13.22
CA ILE A 329 -16.66 9.07 12.47
C ILE A 329 -17.80 9.87 13.10
N GLU A 330 -18.91 9.23 13.43
CA GLU A 330 -20.06 9.90 14.03
C GLU A 330 -19.73 10.55 15.39
N MET A 331 -18.92 9.89 16.21
CA MET A 331 -18.39 10.44 17.46
C MET A 331 -17.48 11.65 17.20
N GLY A 332 -16.59 11.56 16.21
CA GLY A 332 -15.71 12.65 15.82
C GLY A 332 -16.46 13.90 15.32
N LEU A 333 -17.56 13.71 14.58
CA LEU A 333 -18.42 14.83 14.17
C LEU A 333 -19.05 15.54 15.39
N VAL A 334 -19.45 14.80 16.42
CA VAL A 334 -19.99 15.39 17.66
C VAL A 334 -18.92 16.23 18.37
N GLN A 335 -17.69 15.72 18.48
CA GLN A 335 -16.59 16.47 19.09
C GLN A 335 -16.31 17.76 18.32
N LEU A 336 -16.23 17.69 16.99
CA LEU A 336 -15.98 18.87 16.15
C LEU A 336 -17.07 19.94 16.32
N ILE A 337 -18.34 19.53 16.42
CA ILE A 337 -19.44 20.48 16.68
C ILE A 337 -19.30 21.10 18.07
N ARG A 338 -18.93 20.32 19.10
CA ARG A 338 -18.73 20.86 20.47
C ARG A 338 -17.61 21.89 20.51
N GLU A 339 -16.51 21.64 19.81
CA GLU A 339 -15.38 22.56 19.71
C GLU A 339 -15.75 23.85 18.96
N GLN A 340 -16.46 23.73 17.84
CA GLN A 340 -16.80 24.90 17.02
C GLN A 340 -17.94 25.73 17.61
N PHE A 341 -18.87 25.09 18.33
CA PHE A 341 -20.08 25.72 18.87
C PHE A 341 -20.23 25.45 20.37
N PRO A 342 -19.30 25.93 21.23
CA PRO A 342 -19.30 25.63 22.66
C PRO A 342 -20.55 26.15 23.37
N ASP A 343 -21.11 27.28 22.90
CA ASP A 343 -22.32 27.89 23.48
C ASP A 343 -23.62 27.30 22.91
N GLY A 344 -23.54 26.27 22.07
CA GLY A 344 -24.72 25.62 21.49
C GLY A 344 -25.32 26.32 20.26
N GLY A 345 -24.62 27.29 19.68
CA GLY A 345 -25.05 28.05 18.48
C GLY A 345 -25.32 27.17 17.24
N TRP A 346 -24.86 25.92 17.24
CA TRP A 346 -25.18 24.94 16.20
C TRP A 346 -26.69 24.69 16.05
N GLN A 347 -27.51 24.94 17.08
CA GLN A 347 -28.97 24.73 17.02
C GLN A 347 -29.63 25.61 15.94
N GLU A 348 -29.09 26.79 15.68
CA GLU A 348 -29.60 27.72 14.64
C GLU A 348 -29.40 27.18 13.22
N CYS A 349 -28.52 26.17 13.04
CA CYS A 349 -28.25 25.55 11.75
C CYS A 349 -29.31 24.51 11.34
N LEU A 350 -30.24 24.16 12.25
CA LEU A 350 -31.26 23.14 12.06
C LEU A 350 -32.68 23.74 12.10
N SER A 351 -33.62 23.09 11.41
CA SER A 351 -35.03 23.47 11.49
C SER A 351 -35.63 23.07 12.83
N GLU A 352 -36.66 23.81 13.27
CA GLU A 352 -37.35 23.52 14.53
C GLU A 352 -37.89 22.08 14.59
N SER A 353 -38.42 21.57 13.48
CA SER A 353 -38.88 20.18 13.37
C SER A 353 -37.81 19.12 13.62
N ARG A 354 -36.53 19.41 13.32
CA ARG A 354 -35.41 18.50 13.60
C ARG A 354 -34.99 18.60 15.06
N LEU A 355 -34.96 19.82 15.62
CA LEU A 355 -34.69 20.05 17.03
C LEU A 355 -35.76 19.40 17.92
N GLU A 356 -37.04 19.50 17.57
CA GLU A 356 -38.14 18.84 18.29
C GLU A 356 -37.96 17.32 18.34
N LYS A 357 -37.59 16.69 17.22
CA LYS A 357 -37.29 15.24 17.19
C LYS A 357 -36.12 14.89 18.11
N ALA A 358 -35.04 15.67 18.09
CA ALA A 358 -33.90 15.45 18.97
C ALA A 358 -34.28 15.63 20.45
N ARG A 359 -35.08 16.66 20.79
CA ARG A 359 -35.60 16.89 22.15
C ARG A 359 -36.51 15.74 22.59
N HIS A 360 -37.35 15.21 21.72
CA HIS A 360 -38.17 14.04 22.01
C HIS A 360 -37.32 12.80 22.34
N ILE A 361 -36.29 12.50 21.53
CA ILE A 361 -35.35 11.40 21.79
C ILE A 361 -34.64 11.62 23.14
N ARG A 362 -34.19 12.84 23.43
CA ARG A 362 -33.54 13.18 24.70
C ARG A 362 -34.47 12.94 25.89
N SER A 363 -35.71 13.42 25.83
CA SER A 363 -36.71 13.24 26.89
C SER A 363 -36.99 11.76 27.15
N GLU A 364 -37.09 10.94 26.11
CA GLU A 364 -37.30 9.49 26.25
C GLU A 364 -36.07 8.79 26.87
N ARG A 365 -34.85 9.21 26.52
CA ARG A 365 -33.61 8.71 27.17
C ARG A 365 -33.53 9.12 28.65
N GLN A 366 -33.84 10.39 28.96
CA GLN A 366 -33.86 10.90 30.33
C GLN A 366 -34.89 10.17 31.20
N ARG A 367 -36.08 9.85 30.66
CA ARG A 367 -37.09 9.02 31.32
C ARG A 367 -36.57 7.64 31.71
N ARG A 368 -35.60 7.10 30.95
CA ARG A 368 -34.94 5.81 31.21
C ARG A 368 -33.67 5.95 32.06
N ASN A 369 -33.47 7.10 32.72
CA ASN A 369 -32.28 7.45 33.50
C ASN A 369 -30.96 7.41 32.69
N GLN A 370 -31.03 7.72 31.40
CA GLN A 370 -29.84 7.86 30.55
C GLN A 370 -29.49 9.34 30.40
N TYR A 371 -28.32 9.73 30.92
CA TYR A 371 -27.79 11.07 30.70
C TYR A 371 -27.33 11.21 29.24
N CYS A 372 -27.82 12.23 28.55
CA CYS A 372 -27.40 12.59 27.20
C CYS A 372 -27.67 14.07 26.94
N GLU A 373 -26.83 14.69 26.13
CA GLU A 373 -27.02 16.05 25.64
C GLU A 373 -27.95 16.06 24.42
N LEU A 374 -28.40 17.25 24.02
CA LEU A 374 -29.24 17.38 22.82
C LEU A 374 -28.49 16.96 21.55
N ILE A 375 -27.19 17.25 21.48
CA ILE A 375 -26.33 16.90 20.34
C ILE A 375 -26.20 15.38 20.14
N ASP A 376 -26.20 14.60 21.23
CA ASP A 376 -26.12 13.13 21.21
C ASP A 376 -27.42 12.47 20.67
N CYS A 377 -28.47 13.27 20.50
CA CYS A 377 -29.78 12.84 19.99
C CYS A 377 -30.00 13.20 18.51
N LEU A 378 -29.05 13.90 17.89
CA LEU A 378 -29.10 14.25 16.47
C LEU A 378 -28.79 13.05 15.58
N GLN A 379 -29.37 13.04 14.39
CA GLN A 379 -29.00 12.07 13.34
C GLN A 379 -27.65 12.46 12.71
N LEU A 380 -26.98 11.48 12.08
CA LEU A 380 -25.74 11.71 11.33
C LEU A 380 -25.88 12.82 10.28
N SER A 381 -27.01 12.85 9.56
CA SER A 381 -27.32 13.88 8.56
C SER A 381 -27.50 15.28 9.18
N ASP A 382 -28.02 15.39 10.40
CA ASP A 382 -28.14 16.65 11.13
C ASP A 382 -26.76 17.17 11.56
N LYS A 383 -25.92 16.28 12.12
CA LYS A 383 -24.54 16.60 12.50
C LYS A 383 -23.72 17.09 11.30
N GLY A 384 -23.84 16.39 10.17
CA GLY A 384 -23.21 16.81 8.92
C GLY A 384 -23.73 18.15 8.40
N GLN A 385 -25.02 18.43 8.53
CA GLN A 385 -25.59 19.72 8.13
C GLN A 385 -25.03 20.88 8.94
N ILE A 386 -24.88 20.71 10.26
CA ILE A 386 -24.26 21.71 11.14
C ILE A 386 -22.84 22.02 10.67
N LEU A 387 -22.00 21.00 10.49
CA LEU A 387 -20.59 21.22 10.12
C LEU A 387 -20.40 21.78 8.70
N MET A 388 -21.40 21.63 7.83
CA MET A 388 -21.39 22.26 6.51
C MET A 388 -21.85 23.73 6.55
N SER A 389 -22.45 24.23 7.65
CA SER A 389 -22.94 25.61 7.74
C SER A 389 -21.80 26.62 7.89
N ASP A 390 -20.64 26.17 8.33
CA ASP A 390 -19.45 26.98 8.59
C ASP A 390 -18.26 26.54 7.70
N ARG A 391 -17.41 27.50 7.32
CA ARG A 391 -16.28 27.27 6.40
C ARG A 391 -15.09 26.63 7.10
N GLU A 392 -14.85 26.98 8.36
CA GLU A 392 -13.76 26.44 9.16
C GLU A 392 -13.99 24.95 9.45
N SER A 393 -15.20 24.60 9.88
CA SER A 393 -15.65 23.22 10.07
C SER A 393 -15.50 22.38 8.80
N LEU A 394 -15.89 22.93 7.65
CA LEU A 394 -15.76 22.26 6.36
C LEU A 394 -14.29 21.97 5.99
N ALA A 395 -13.40 22.92 6.26
CA ALA A 395 -11.96 22.76 6.04
C ALA A 395 -11.35 21.73 7.00
N ARG A 396 -11.74 21.73 8.28
CA ARG A 396 -11.29 20.74 9.28
C ARG A 396 -11.73 19.31 8.94
N LEU A 397 -12.86 19.17 8.25
CA LEU A 397 -13.33 17.89 7.70
C LEU A 397 -12.59 17.44 6.43
N GLY A 398 -11.69 18.27 5.88
CA GLY A 398 -10.98 17.99 4.63
C GLY A 398 -11.89 18.08 3.40
N PHE A 399 -12.78 19.08 3.34
CA PHE A 399 -13.63 19.30 2.16
C PHE A 399 -13.45 20.69 1.58
N GLU A 400 -13.14 20.75 0.28
CA GLU A 400 -13.04 22.01 -0.47
C GLU A 400 -14.40 22.67 -0.73
N SER A 401 -15.50 21.90 -0.67
CA SER A 401 -16.86 22.42 -0.93
C SER A 401 -17.97 21.72 -0.14
N ARG A 402 -19.02 22.49 0.19
CA ARG A 402 -20.25 21.97 0.82
C ARG A 402 -20.91 20.87 -0.04
N ARG A 403 -20.79 20.95 -1.36
CA ARG A 403 -21.35 19.95 -2.28
C ARG A 403 -20.62 18.61 -2.15
N ALA A 404 -19.29 18.64 -2.07
CA ALA A 404 -18.48 17.45 -1.85
C ALA A 404 -18.79 16.80 -0.49
N ALA A 405 -18.79 17.60 0.59
CA ALA A 405 -19.14 17.14 1.94
C ALA A 405 -20.52 16.46 1.99
N ARG A 406 -21.54 17.09 1.39
CA ARG A 406 -22.91 16.55 1.34
C ARG A 406 -23.00 15.22 0.59
N ARG A 407 -22.18 15.02 -0.45
CA ARG A 407 -22.14 13.74 -1.18
C ARG A 407 -21.61 12.64 -0.27
N VAL A 408 -20.46 12.86 0.37
CA VAL A 408 -19.81 11.86 1.22
C VAL A 408 -20.67 11.52 2.45
N LEU A 409 -21.29 12.53 3.09
CA LEU A 409 -22.17 12.29 4.24
C LEU A 409 -23.38 11.41 3.88
N ARG A 410 -23.97 11.58 2.69
CA ARG A 410 -25.07 10.74 2.22
C ARG A 410 -24.63 9.30 1.95
N GLU A 411 -23.45 9.12 1.37
CA GLU A 411 -22.86 7.79 1.14
C GLU A 411 -22.55 7.09 2.47
N LEU A 412 -22.06 7.83 3.47
CA LEU A 412 -21.84 7.30 4.83
C LEU A 412 -23.15 6.93 5.54
N GLU A 413 -24.19 7.76 5.39
CA GLU A 413 -25.53 7.47 5.94
C GLU A 413 -26.17 6.24 5.28
N SER A 414 -26.02 6.09 3.96
CA SER A 414 -26.41 4.89 3.22
C SER A 414 -25.75 3.64 3.80
N LEU A 415 -24.40 3.63 3.86
CA LEU A 415 -23.63 2.51 4.40
C LEU A 415 -24.06 2.18 5.84
N ARG A 416 -24.21 3.19 6.71
CA ARG A 416 -24.69 3.00 8.10
C ARG A 416 -26.04 2.27 8.14
N ASN A 417 -26.98 2.68 7.29
CA ASN A 417 -28.32 2.10 7.27
C ASN A 417 -28.29 0.66 6.75
N HIS A 418 -27.52 0.38 5.68
CA HIS A 418 -27.35 -0.99 5.16
C HIS A 418 -26.63 -1.91 6.15
N LEU A 419 -25.67 -1.37 6.92
CA LEU A 419 -25.02 -2.08 8.02
C LEU A 419 -26.02 -2.44 9.13
N ALA A 420 -26.87 -1.51 9.54
CA ALA A 420 -27.88 -1.71 10.57
C ALA A 420 -29.00 -2.70 10.17
N HIS A 421 -29.32 -2.80 8.88
CA HIS A 421 -30.43 -3.64 8.37
C HIS A 421 -30.00 -4.96 7.73
N ALA A 422 -28.76 -5.40 7.94
CA ALA A 422 -28.24 -6.67 7.39
C ALA A 422 -28.34 -6.77 5.85
N GLN A 423 -28.37 -5.64 5.14
CA GLN A 423 -28.45 -5.61 3.68
C GLN A 423 -27.09 -5.87 3.02
N ASP A 424 -27.09 -6.24 1.75
CA ASP A 424 -25.87 -6.45 0.96
C ASP A 424 -25.17 -5.10 0.72
N ILE A 425 -24.01 -4.93 1.34
CA ILE A 425 -23.22 -3.70 1.29
C ILE A 425 -22.27 -3.66 0.09
N VAL A 426 -22.01 -4.80 -0.55
CA VAL A 426 -21.10 -4.90 -1.70
C VAL A 426 -21.77 -4.30 -2.93
N LEU A 427 -23.04 -4.63 -3.18
CA LEU A 427 -23.78 -4.13 -4.34
C LEU A 427 -24.00 -2.61 -4.32
N HIS A 428 -24.16 -2.03 -3.13
CA HIS A 428 -24.63 -0.65 -2.99
C HIS A 428 -23.57 0.32 -2.50
N ASP A 429 -22.59 -0.13 -1.70
CA ASP A 429 -21.66 0.76 -1.00
C ASP A 429 -20.18 0.45 -1.26
N TRP A 430 -19.84 -0.45 -2.20
CA TRP A 430 -18.44 -0.84 -2.46
C TRP A 430 -17.47 0.34 -2.60
N ALA A 431 -17.83 1.33 -3.42
CA ALA A 431 -17.01 2.51 -3.63
C ALA A 431 -16.83 3.33 -2.35
N GLN A 432 -17.86 3.35 -1.49
CA GLN A 432 -17.80 4.04 -0.20
C GLN A 432 -16.94 3.27 0.81
N ILE A 433 -17.06 1.95 0.86
CA ILE A 433 -16.23 1.07 1.70
C ILE A 433 -14.75 1.24 1.34
N ALA A 434 -14.42 1.24 0.05
CA ALA A 434 -13.05 1.45 -0.42
C ALA A 434 -12.50 2.85 -0.04
N ARG A 435 -13.31 3.91 -0.17
CA ARG A 435 -12.92 5.26 0.26
C ARG A 435 -12.73 5.34 1.77
N LEU A 436 -13.65 4.76 2.53
CA LEU A 436 -13.63 4.79 3.99
C LEU A 436 -12.39 4.08 4.54
N SER A 437 -12.09 2.88 4.02
CA SER A 437 -10.94 2.08 4.42
C SER A 437 -9.63 2.86 4.25
N ARG A 438 -9.42 3.46 3.07
CA ARG A 438 -8.21 4.27 2.79
C ARG A 438 -8.09 5.51 3.69
N ARG A 439 -9.19 6.22 3.93
CA ARG A 439 -9.20 7.42 4.78
C ARG A 439 -8.84 7.11 6.24
N MET A 440 -9.28 5.95 6.72
CA MET A 440 -9.00 5.52 8.08
C MET A 440 -7.53 5.11 8.25
N GLU A 441 -6.98 4.42 7.25
CA GLU A 441 -5.56 4.02 7.22
C GLU A 441 -4.61 5.23 7.25
N ALA A 442 -4.82 6.21 6.37
CA ALA A 442 -4.02 7.44 6.33
C ALA A 442 -4.00 8.18 7.68
N ALA A 443 -5.14 8.18 8.37
CA ALA A 443 -5.29 8.85 9.64
C ALA A 443 -4.87 8.01 10.87
N THR A 444 -4.34 6.79 10.65
CA THR A 444 -3.68 5.95 11.67
C THR A 444 -2.15 6.06 11.60
N GLN A 445 -1.63 6.50 10.43
CA GLN A 445 -0.20 6.70 10.14
C GLN A 445 0.29 8.13 10.46
N ALA A 446 -0.62 9.11 10.55
CA ALA A 446 -0.39 10.49 11.04
C ALA A 446 -0.64 10.63 12.56
#